data_AF-A0A8J7U0L4-F1
#
_entry.id   AF-A0A8J7U0L4-F1
#
_cell.length_a   1.000
_cell.length_b   1.000
_cell.length_c   1.000
_cell.angle_alpha   90.00
_cell.angle_beta   90.00
_cell.angle_gamma   90.00
#
_symmetry.space_group_name_H-M   'P 1'
#
loop_
_entity.id
_entity.type
_entity.pdbx_description
1 polymer ?
#
loop_
_entity_poly.entity_id
_entity_poly.type
_entity_poly.pdbx_seq_one_letter_code
_entity_poly.pdbx_strand_id
1 'polypeptide(L)' 'MEAVGPHVRTIPVRCAPCDAPCPRCGKLGRRKATHSRRVRTIAYKQVVLRDVTYGESRARCGCCTTSRTSPPGVEPRAL' A
#
# COMPACT_ATOMS: atom_id res chain seq x y z
N MET A 1 3.52 -29.55 -25.45
CA MET A 1 2.42 -29.01 -24.62
C MET A 1 2.88 -27.66 -24.12
N GLU A 2 2.33 -26.59 -24.66
CA GLU A 2 2.60 -25.25 -24.14
C GLU A 2 1.76 -25.06 -22.89
N ALA A 3 2.42 -24.90 -21.74
CA ALA A 3 1.72 -24.56 -20.52
C ALA A 3 1.15 -23.15 -20.70
N VAL A 4 -0.17 -23.03 -20.87
CA VAL A 4 -0.86 -21.74 -20.73
C VAL A 4 -0.55 -21.25 -19.31
N GLY A 5 0.34 -20.26 -19.21
CA GLY A 5 0.67 -19.63 -17.94
C GLY A 5 -0.60 -19.16 -17.25
N PRO A 6 -0.67 -19.19 -15.91
CA PRO A 6 -1.88 -18.80 -15.20
C PRO A 6 -2.31 -17.40 -15.64
N HIS A 7 -3.61 -17.20 -15.90
CA HIS A 7 -4.14 -15.86 -16.18
C HIS A 7 -3.82 -14.94 -15.00
N VAL A 8 -2.84 -14.05 -15.17
CA VAL A 8 -2.45 -13.08 -14.13
C VAL A 8 -3.23 -11.79 -14.37
N ARG A 9 -4.17 -11.48 -13.47
CA ARG A 9 -4.88 -10.20 -13.49
C ARG A 9 -4.15 -9.19 -12.61
N THR A 10 -4.05 -7.95 -13.08
CA THR A 10 -3.49 -6.83 -12.29
C THR A 10 -4.63 -5.92 -11.84
N ILE A 11 -4.71 -5.65 -10.54
CA ILE A 11 -5.71 -4.76 -9.94
C ILE A 11 -4.99 -3.55 -9.34
N PRO A 12 -5.25 -2.32 -9.80
CA PRO A 12 -4.69 -1.12 -9.18
C PRO A 12 -5.39 -0.84 -7.85
N VAL A 13 -4.61 -0.54 -6.82
CA VAL A 13 -5.11 -0.17 -5.48
C VAL A 13 -4.41 1.09 -5.01
N ARG A 14 -5.16 2.16 -4.77
CA ARG A 14 -4.60 3.44 -4.32
C ARG A 14 -5.00 3.73 -2.88
N CYS A 15 -4.00 3.87 -2.01
CA CYS A 15 -4.11 4.25 -0.62
C CYS A 15 -3.05 5.32 -0.31
N ALA A 16 -3.11 6.46 -1.00
CA ALA A 16 -2.16 7.56 -0.83
C ALA A 16 -2.93 8.89 -0.68
N PRO A 17 -3.54 9.16 0.48
CA PRO A 17 -4.21 10.43 0.73
C PRO A 17 -3.20 11.57 0.86
N CYS A 18 -3.66 12.82 0.71
CA CYS A 18 -2.81 14.00 0.92
C CYS A 18 -2.41 14.18 2.38
N ASP A 19 -3.28 13.79 3.30
CA ASP A 19 -3.05 13.81 4.75
C ASP A 19 -3.44 12.44 5.35
N ALA A 20 -2.63 11.92 6.27
CA ALA A 20 -2.83 10.62 6.88
C ALA A 20 -2.59 10.67 8.40
N PRO A 21 -3.35 9.92 9.22
CA PRO A 21 -3.16 9.88 10.66
C PRO A 21 -1.85 9.16 11.05
N CYS A 22 -1.12 9.65 12.07
CA CYS A 22 -0.04 8.84 12.68
C CYS A 22 -0.68 7.61 13.34
N PRO A 23 -0.14 6.40 13.14
CA PRO A 23 -0.71 5.16 13.67
C PRO A 23 -0.73 5.07 15.20
N ARG A 24 -0.02 5.97 15.91
CA ARG A 24 0.05 5.99 17.39
C ARG A 24 -0.95 6.94 18.03
N CYS A 25 -1.15 8.13 17.45
CA CYS A 25 -1.91 9.21 18.10
C CYS A 25 -2.99 9.82 17.22
N GLY A 26 -3.18 9.35 15.98
CA GLY A 26 -4.21 9.83 15.07
C GLY A 26 -3.95 11.22 14.47
N LYS A 27 -2.95 11.99 14.94
CA LYS A 27 -2.66 13.34 14.43
C LYS A 27 -2.33 13.28 12.94
N LEU A 28 -2.95 14.18 12.16
CA LEU A 28 -2.78 14.23 10.71
C LEU A 28 -1.37 14.73 10.34
N GLY A 29 -0.70 13.94 9.50
CA GLY A 29 0.56 14.25 8.85
C GLY A 29 0.36 14.46 7.34
N ARG A 30 1.16 15.35 6.75
CA ARG A 30 1.09 15.64 5.31
C ARG A 30 1.89 14.59 4.55
N ARG A 31 1.35 14.09 3.44
CA ARG A 31 2.07 13.21 2.51
C ARG A 31 3.29 13.93 1.96
N LYS A 32 4.45 13.29 2.07
CA LYS A 32 5.71 13.76 1.47
C LYS A 32 6.09 12.99 0.20
N ALA A 33 5.70 11.73 0.10
CA ALA A 33 6.03 10.88 -1.06
C ALA A 33 4.90 9.89 -1.36
N THR A 34 4.89 9.40 -2.60
CA THR A 34 4.01 8.31 -3.05
C THR A 34 4.89 7.21 -3.62
N HIS A 35 4.57 5.96 -3.28
CA HIS A 35 5.30 4.78 -3.74
C HIS A 35 4.33 3.77 -4.32
N SER A 36 4.79 2.99 -5.29
CA SER A 36 4.07 1.84 -5.83
C SER A 36 4.83 0.54 -5.53
N ARG A 37 4.09 -0.55 -5.31
CA ARG A 37 4.66 -1.89 -5.25
C ARG A 37 3.64 -2.92 -5.73
N ARG A 38 4.11 -4.00 -6.33
CA ARG A 38 3.25 -5.14 -6.70
C ARG A 38 3.19 -6.14 -5.56
N VAL A 39 1.98 -6.50 -5.15
CA VAL A 39 1.73 -7.52 -4.13
C VAL A 39 1.00 -8.67 -4.79
N ARG A 40 1.59 -9.87 -4.75
CA ARG A 40 0.94 -11.07 -5.25
C ARG A 40 -0.08 -11.56 -4.22
N THR A 41 -1.27 -11.90 -4.69
CA THR A 41 -2.35 -12.47 -3.88
C THR A 41 -3.10 -13.52 -4.68
N ILE A 42 -4.03 -14.23 -4.03
CA ILE A 42 -4.91 -15.21 -4.66
C ILE A 42 -6.34 -14.67 -4.51
N ALA A 43 -7.03 -14.49 -5.63
CA ALA A 43 -8.44 -14.11 -5.66
C ALA A 43 -9.12 -14.85 -6.81
N TYR A 44 -10.38 -15.25 -6.63
CA TYR A 44 -11.14 -15.99 -7.65
C TYR A 44 -10.42 -17.26 -8.16
N LYS A 45 -9.73 -18.00 -7.27
CA LYS A 45 -8.90 -19.18 -7.61
C LYS A 45 -7.79 -18.89 -8.64
N GLN A 46 -7.37 -17.64 -8.77
CA GLN A 46 -6.34 -17.21 -9.72
C GLN A 46 -5.27 -16.38 -9.02
N VAL A 47 -4.08 -16.33 -9.63
CA VAL A 47 -3.00 -15.43 -9.21
C VAL A 47 -3.38 -14.01 -9.64
N VAL A 48 -3.42 -13.10 -8.67
CA VAL A 48 -3.71 -11.68 -8.91
C VAL A 48 -2.56 -10.84 -8.40
N LEU A 49 -2.13 -9.87 -9.20
CA LEU A 49 -1.18 -8.84 -8.78
C LEU A 49 -1.96 -7.60 -8.36
N ARG A 50 -1.77 -7.14 -7.13
CA ARG A 50 -2.25 -5.82 -6.70
C ARG A 50 -1.14 -4.81 -6.93
N ASP A 51 -1.35 -3.85 -7.81
CA ASP A 51 -0.45 -2.70 -7.98
C ASP A 51 -0.84 -1.64 -6.94
N VAL A 52 -0.14 -1.68 -5.80
CA VAL A 52 -0.49 -0.89 -4.61
C VAL A 52 0.28 0.41 -4.62
N THR A 53 -0.44 1.52 -4.74
CA THR A 53 0.07 2.87 -4.56
C THR A 53 -0.20 3.33 -3.13
N TYR A 54 0.84 3.60 -2.34
CA TYR A 54 0.73 4.05 -0.94
C TYR A 54 1.48 5.37 -0.73
N GLY A 55 1.07 6.12 0.30
CA GLY A 55 1.68 7.40 0.66
C GLY A 55 2.62 7.25 1.85
N GLU A 56 3.76 7.93 1.81
CA GLU A 56 4.60 8.18 2.97
C GLU A 56 4.30 9.60 3.47
N SER A 57 3.91 9.72 4.73
CA SER A 57 3.51 10.97 5.39
C SER A 57 4.50 11.33 6.49
N ARG A 58 4.77 12.63 6.62
CA ARG A 58 5.56 13.16 7.73
C ARG A 58 4.61 13.43 8.89
N ALA A 59 4.84 12.79 10.03
CA ALA A 59 3.99 13.03 11.19
C ALA A 59 4.27 14.42 11.77
N ARG A 60 3.21 15.06 12.27
CA ARG A 60 3.29 16.35 13.00
C ARG A 60 3.33 16.17 14.52
N CYS A 61 3.59 14.94 14.97
CA CYS A 61 3.66 14.52 16.36
C CYS A 61 5.04 13.95 16.66
N GLY A 62 5.47 13.98 17.93
CA GLY A 62 6.72 13.33 18.36
C GLY A 62 6.67 11.81 18.38
N CYS A 63 5.53 11.18 18.06
CA CYS A 63 5.35 9.73 18.15
C CYS A 63 6.08 8.95 17.04
N CYS A 64 6.23 9.56 15.86
CA CYS A 64 6.71 8.91 14.65
C CYS A 64 7.31 9.99 13.71
N THR A 65 8.47 9.74 13.05
CA THR A 65 9.05 10.73 12.10
C THR A 65 8.29 10.69 10.77
N THR A 66 8.09 9.48 10.26
CA THR A 66 7.30 9.18 9.06
C THR A 66 6.39 8.00 9.31
N SER A 67 5.29 7.93 8.57
CA SER A 67 4.39 6.78 8.53
C SER A 67 4.02 6.49 7.07
N ARG A 68 3.75 5.21 6.78
CA ARG A 68 3.23 4.79 5.47
C ARG A 68 1.80 4.32 5.61
N THR A 69 0.96 4.68 4.66
CA THR A 69 -0.39 4.13 4.56
C THR A 69 -0.34 2.72 3.97
N SER A 70 -1.34 1.91 4.30
CA SER A 70 -1.48 0.56 3.76
C SER A 70 -2.95 0.30 3.45
N PRO A 71 -3.30 -0.19 2.24
CA PRO A 71 -4.65 -0.62 1.98
C PRO A 71 -4.99 -1.86 2.83
N PRO A 72 -6.29 -2.09 3.09
CA PRO A 72 -6.73 -3.24 3.88
C PRO A 72 -6.28 -4.56 3.25
N GLY A 73 -5.81 -5.49 4.10
CA GLY A 73 -5.30 -6.80 3.68
C GLY A 73 -3.94 -6.75 2.96
N VAL A 74 -3.22 -5.63 3.04
CA VAL A 74 -1.85 -5.50 2.52
C VAL A 74 -0.96 -5.01 3.65
N GLU A 75 0.02 -5.81 4.05
CA GLU A 75 0.95 -5.41 5.11
C GLU A 75 1.74 -4.17 4.73
N PRO A 76 1.99 -3.22 5.65
CA PRO A 76 2.85 -2.07 5.39
C PRO A 76 4.24 -2.50 4.91
N ARG A 77 4.86 -1.70 4.02
CA ARG A 77 6.27 -1.92 3.69
C ARG A 77 7.10 -1.45 4.89
N ALA A 78 7.97 -2.30 5.41
CA ALA A 78 8.95 -1.90 6.42
C ALA A 78 9.66 -0.61 6.02
N LEU A 79 9.79 0.32 6.98
CA LEU A 79 10.29 1.67 6.77
C LEU A 79 11.75 1.68 6.31
#